data_AF-A0A9Q7AIZ2-F1
#
_entry.id   AF-A0A9Q7AIZ2-F1
#
_cell.length_a   1.000
_cell.length_b   1.000
_cell.length_c   1.000
_cell.angle_alpha   90.00
_cell.angle_beta   90.00
_cell.angle_gamma   90.00
#
_symmetry.space_group_name_H-M   'P 1'
#
loop_
_entity.id
_entity.type
_entity.pdbx_description
1 polymer ?
#
loop_
_entity_poly.entity_id
_entity_poly.type
_entity_poly.pdbx_seq_one_letter_code
_entity_poly.pdbx_strand_id
1 'polypeptide(L)'
;MLKILESNDWKLGCIINTHSNADHIGGNNYLQQHTGCTIFSSGIEVAFSKFPILEPSFLYGGYPCKDLRHKFLLAAESNVIDLTSENFPKDLHVIPLPGHFFHMVGIRTPDDVVFLADSVNSEMILEKYQISFIYDVSKYLETLSMIKTIQAEIFVPAHAEVTRDIRPLAELNYKKIMEISEKILEICRQPLCFEDILQKIFAAYQLTMTFEQYVLVGSTVRSYLSWLKDEGKLNVQFKENRLLWQAKSGS
;
A
#
# COMPACT_ATOMS: atom_id res chain seq x y z
N MET A 1 10.39 -17.66 10.68
CA MET A 1 11.72 -17.07 10.45
C MET A 1 12.81 -17.75 11.29
N LEU A 2 12.89 -17.52 12.61
CA LEU A 2 14.00 -18.05 13.44
C LEU A 2 14.24 -19.56 13.28
N LYS A 3 13.18 -20.38 13.30
CA LYS A 3 13.29 -21.84 13.05
C LYS A 3 13.95 -22.20 11.71
N ILE A 4 13.68 -21.43 10.66
CA ILE A 4 14.27 -21.64 9.32
C ILE A 4 15.74 -21.24 9.35
N LEU A 5 16.08 -20.15 10.04
CA LEU A 5 17.47 -19.73 10.20
C LEU A 5 18.27 -20.79 10.96
N GLU A 6 17.74 -21.26 12.10
CA GLU A 6 18.35 -22.31 12.91
C GLU A 6 18.52 -23.63 12.14
N SER A 7 17.49 -24.07 11.40
CA SER A 7 17.57 -25.32 10.64
C SER A 7 18.60 -25.30 9.50
N ASN A 8 18.99 -24.12 9.04
CA ASN A 8 19.96 -23.94 7.96
C ASN A 8 21.31 -23.39 8.47
N ASP A 9 21.50 -23.27 9.79
CA ASP A 9 22.68 -22.64 10.41
C ASP A 9 22.96 -21.22 9.88
N TRP A 10 21.89 -20.46 9.63
CA TRP A 10 21.96 -19.08 9.14
C TRP A 10 21.85 -18.09 10.29
N LYS A 11 22.56 -16.96 10.16
CA LYS A 11 22.41 -15.79 11.03
C LYS A 11 21.67 -14.69 10.30
N LEU A 12 20.70 -14.06 10.98
CA LEU A 12 20.00 -12.90 10.44
C LEU A 12 20.96 -11.71 10.39
N GLY A 13 21.41 -11.34 9.19
CA GLY A 13 22.30 -10.19 8.99
C GLY A 13 21.59 -8.84 9.19
N CYS A 14 20.47 -8.65 8.51
CA CYS A 14 19.62 -7.46 8.64
C CYS A 14 18.19 -7.76 8.19
N ILE A 15 17.29 -6.81 8.42
CA ILE A 15 15.93 -6.77 7.86
C ILE A 15 15.83 -5.52 6.99
N ILE A 16 15.21 -5.66 5.82
CA ILE A 16 14.86 -4.53 4.94
C ILE A 16 13.35 -4.51 4.83
N ASN A 17 12.70 -3.49 5.40
CA ASN A 17 11.27 -3.30 5.22
C ASN A 17 11.03 -2.54 3.92
N THR A 18 10.11 -3.05 3.12
CA THR A 18 9.68 -2.41 1.88
C THR A 18 8.86 -1.16 2.15
N HIS A 19 8.02 -1.21 3.19
CA HIS A 19 7.21 -0.11 3.73
C HIS A 19 6.71 -0.49 5.14
N SER A 20 5.91 0.37 5.77
CA SER A 20 5.57 0.28 7.19
C SER A 20 4.20 -0.30 7.54
N ASN A 21 3.47 -0.93 6.61
CA ASN A 21 2.21 -1.57 6.99
C ASN A 21 2.46 -2.71 7.98
N ALA A 22 1.51 -2.90 8.92
CA ALA A 22 1.72 -3.74 10.09
C ALA A 22 2.08 -5.20 9.80
N ASP A 23 1.66 -5.76 8.67
CA ASP A 23 2.02 -7.10 8.23
C ASP A 23 3.44 -7.21 7.64
N HIS A 24 4.03 -6.10 7.19
CA HIS A 24 5.42 -6.01 6.73
C HIS A 24 6.41 -5.74 7.86
N ILE A 25 5.99 -5.03 8.90
CA ILE A 25 6.86 -4.64 10.03
C ILE A 25 6.53 -5.34 11.35
N GLY A 26 5.42 -6.08 11.43
CA GLY A 26 4.92 -6.66 12.67
C GLY A 26 5.88 -7.64 13.35
N GLY A 27 6.78 -8.26 12.58
CA GLY A 27 7.82 -9.15 13.10
C GLY A 27 9.11 -8.43 13.56
N ASN A 28 9.27 -7.14 13.26
CA ASN A 28 10.52 -6.41 13.46
C ASN A 28 10.98 -6.41 14.91
N ASN A 29 10.12 -5.97 15.83
CA ASN A 29 10.45 -5.85 17.26
C ASN A 29 10.92 -7.19 17.83
N TYR A 30 10.16 -8.26 17.53
CA TYR A 30 10.49 -9.61 17.97
C TYR A 30 11.87 -10.06 17.44
N LEU A 31 12.10 -9.94 16.13
CA LEU A 31 13.37 -10.37 15.54
C LEU A 31 14.54 -9.52 16.03
N GLN A 32 14.37 -8.21 16.18
CA GLN A 32 15.39 -7.31 16.69
C GLN A 32 15.78 -7.63 18.14
N GLN A 33 14.81 -7.91 19.01
CA GLN A 33 15.10 -8.29 20.40
C GLN A 33 15.87 -9.62 20.52
N HIS A 34 15.59 -10.58 19.64
CA HIS A 34 16.22 -11.90 19.70
C HIS A 34 17.58 -11.97 19.03
N THR A 35 17.83 -11.12 18.04
CA THR A 35 19.03 -11.22 17.18
C THR A 35 19.94 -10.00 17.24
N GLY A 36 19.44 -8.85 17.71
CA GLY A 36 20.14 -7.57 17.62
C GLY A 36 20.29 -7.06 16.18
N CYS A 37 19.57 -7.62 15.21
CA CYS A 37 19.73 -7.25 13.81
C CYS A 37 19.41 -5.77 13.54
N THR A 38 20.10 -5.22 12.54
CA THR A 38 19.78 -3.89 12.02
C THR A 38 18.58 -3.99 11.10
N ILE A 39 17.66 -3.02 11.22
CA ILE A 39 16.46 -2.92 10.38
C ILE A 39 16.56 -1.65 9.57
N PHE A 40 16.40 -1.77 8.25
CA PHE A 40 16.43 -0.68 7.30
C PHE A 40 15.03 -0.41 6.72
N SER A 41 14.73 0.86 6.47
CA SER A 41 13.54 1.30 5.73
C SER A 41 13.76 2.66 5.07
N SER A 42 12.84 3.11 4.23
CA SER A 42 13.00 4.27 3.35
C SER A 42 12.32 5.53 3.89
N GLY A 43 13.06 6.59 4.21
CA GLY A 43 12.52 7.92 4.51
C GLY A 43 11.42 7.90 5.57
N ILE A 44 10.20 8.32 5.21
CA ILE A 44 9.08 8.43 6.17
C ILE A 44 8.65 7.07 6.75
N GLU A 45 8.90 5.96 6.04
CA GLU A 45 8.65 4.61 6.55
C GLU A 45 9.43 4.34 7.84
N VAL A 46 10.62 4.95 8.01
CA VAL A 46 11.39 4.89 9.27
C VAL A 46 10.61 5.49 10.43
N ALA A 47 9.90 6.60 10.19
CA ALA A 47 9.09 7.25 11.22
C ALA A 47 7.88 6.39 11.60
N PHE A 48 7.18 5.80 10.63
CA PHE A 48 6.06 4.91 10.89
C PHE A 48 6.49 3.62 11.61
N SER A 49 7.63 3.03 11.26
CA SER A 49 8.13 1.84 11.98
C SER A 49 8.62 2.13 13.40
N LYS A 50 9.09 3.35 13.67
CA LYS A 50 9.44 3.82 15.03
C LYS A 50 8.23 4.24 15.86
N PHE A 51 7.19 4.76 15.20
CA PHE A 51 5.96 5.23 15.83
C PHE A 51 4.73 4.64 15.12
N PRO A 52 4.44 3.32 15.24
CA PRO A 52 3.40 2.66 14.47
C PRO A 52 1.98 3.21 14.67
N ILE A 53 1.75 3.99 15.75
CA ILE A 53 0.48 4.72 15.94
C ILE A 53 0.16 5.67 14.78
N LEU A 54 1.17 6.07 13.99
CA LEU A 54 0.99 6.90 12.80
C LEU A 54 0.15 6.20 11.73
N GLU A 55 0.28 4.89 11.52
CA GLU A 55 -0.50 4.14 10.52
C GLU A 55 -2.02 4.22 10.75
N PRO A 56 -2.58 3.78 11.89
CA PRO A 56 -4.02 3.83 12.10
C PRO A 56 -4.52 5.27 12.29
N SER A 57 -3.67 6.21 12.76
CA SER A 57 -4.03 7.62 12.85
C SER A 57 -4.18 8.26 11.47
N PHE A 58 -3.26 7.93 10.56
CA PHE A 58 -3.27 8.37 9.17
C PHE A 58 -4.48 7.79 8.43
N LEU A 59 -4.71 6.48 8.53
CA LEU A 59 -5.86 5.80 7.89
C LEU A 59 -7.20 6.36 8.39
N TYR A 60 -7.29 6.66 9.69
CA TYR A 60 -8.51 7.19 10.29
C TYR A 60 -8.72 8.70 10.05
N GLY A 61 -7.63 9.47 9.85
CA GLY A 61 -7.69 10.93 9.78
C GLY A 61 -7.87 11.61 11.14
N GLY A 62 -7.46 10.95 12.22
CA GLY A 62 -7.63 11.41 13.60
C GLY A 62 -7.00 10.43 14.60
N TYR A 63 -7.19 10.65 15.90
CA TYR A 63 -6.69 9.69 16.91
C TYR A 63 -7.53 8.40 16.87
N PRO A 64 -6.92 7.22 16.62
CA PRO A 64 -7.66 5.99 16.37
C PRO A 64 -8.33 5.47 17.64
N CYS A 65 -9.59 5.04 17.51
CA CYS A 65 -10.33 4.41 18.60
C CYS A 65 -9.70 3.06 19.01
N LYS A 66 -10.24 2.42 20.05
CA LYS A 66 -9.72 1.12 20.51
C LYS A 66 -9.81 0.04 19.43
N ASP A 67 -10.87 0.06 18.63
CA ASP A 67 -11.13 -0.91 17.57
C ASP A 67 -10.13 -0.84 16.40
N LEU A 68 -9.33 0.23 16.31
CA LEU A 68 -8.28 0.40 15.29
C LEU A 68 -6.86 0.22 15.83
N ARG A 69 -6.70 -0.08 17.14
CA ARG A 69 -5.40 -0.22 17.81
C ARG A 69 -5.08 -1.68 18.13
N HIS A 70 -5.17 -2.52 17.11
CA HIS A 70 -4.84 -3.95 17.17
C HIS A 70 -3.77 -4.30 16.13
N LYS A 71 -3.15 -5.47 16.29
CA LYS A 71 -1.96 -5.92 15.54
C LYS A 71 -2.05 -5.89 14.01
N PHE A 72 -3.25 -5.79 13.44
CA PHE A 72 -3.45 -5.73 11.98
C PHE A 72 -3.23 -4.32 11.43
N LEU A 73 -3.38 -3.28 12.26
CA LEU A 73 -3.16 -1.89 11.88
C LEU A 73 -2.14 -1.18 12.78
N LEU A 74 -1.63 -1.86 13.81
CA LEU A 74 -0.73 -1.29 14.79
C LEU A 74 0.34 -2.33 15.16
N ALA A 75 1.47 -2.25 14.47
CA ALA A 75 2.65 -3.04 14.80
C ALA A 75 3.32 -2.60 16.11
N ALA A 76 4.22 -3.43 16.63
CA ALA A 76 5.09 -3.05 17.73
C ALA A 76 6.22 -2.13 17.21
N GLU A 77 6.61 -1.16 18.03
CA GLU A 77 7.72 -0.24 17.72
C GLU A 77 9.03 -1.00 17.47
N SER A 78 9.82 -0.54 16.50
CA SER A 78 11.15 -1.09 16.24
C SER A 78 12.16 0.01 15.93
N ASN A 79 13.42 -0.22 16.27
CA ASN A 79 14.50 0.70 15.91
C ASN A 79 14.89 0.46 14.46
N VAL A 80 14.56 1.42 13.61
CA VAL A 80 14.81 1.38 12.17
C VAL A 80 15.74 2.51 11.76
N ILE A 81 16.63 2.24 10.81
CA ILE A 81 17.50 3.25 10.20
C ILE A 81 17.22 3.38 8.71
N ASP A 82 17.62 4.50 8.13
CA ASP A 82 17.34 4.80 6.73
C ASP A 82 18.23 3.97 5.78
N LEU A 83 17.69 3.60 4.61
CA LEU A 83 18.42 2.87 3.55
C LEU A 83 19.65 3.65 3.02
N THR A 84 19.71 4.97 3.21
CA THR A 84 20.88 5.79 2.87
C THR A 84 22.06 5.63 3.84
N SER A 85 21.88 4.87 4.92
CA SER A 85 22.97 4.53 5.84
C SER A 85 24.14 3.84 5.12
N GLU A 86 25.37 4.17 5.48
CA GLU A 86 26.58 3.51 4.97
C GLU A 86 26.62 2.00 5.27
N ASN A 87 25.83 1.54 6.25
CA ASN A 87 25.71 0.14 6.65
C ASN A 87 24.71 -0.66 5.80
N PHE A 88 23.99 -0.01 4.86
CA PHE A 88 23.09 -0.72 3.96
C PHE A 88 23.88 -1.67 3.04
N PRO A 89 23.41 -2.91 2.79
CA PRO A 89 24.10 -3.85 1.90
C PRO A 89 24.30 -3.27 0.48
N LYS A 90 25.57 -3.13 0.07
CA LYS A 90 25.97 -2.39 -1.15
C LYS A 90 25.65 -3.13 -2.46
N ASP A 91 25.42 -4.43 -2.36
CA ASP A 91 25.09 -5.33 -3.45
C ASP A 91 23.58 -5.39 -3.74
N LEU A 92 22.75 -4.79 -2.86
CA LEU A 92 21.32 -4.68 -3.06
C LEU A 92 20.96 -3.36 -3.74
N HIS A 93 20.11 -3.43 -4.76
CA HIS A 93 19.62 -2.27 -5.47
C HIS A 93 18.20 -1.93 -5.03
N VAL A 94 18.01 -0.71 -4.52
CA VAL A 94 16.69 -0.21 -4.13
C VAL A 94 15.93 0.30 -5.35
N ILE A 95 14.68 -0.13 -5.51
CA ILE A 95 13.78 0.31 -6.58
C ILE A 95 12.62 1.08 -5.93
N PRO A 96 12.45 2.38 -6.19
CA PRO A 96 11.27 3.11 -5.72
C PRO A 96 9.98 2.53 -6.32
N LEU A 97 8.99 2.25 -5.48
CA LEU A 97 7.68 1.73 -5.86
C LEU A 97 6.55 2.57 -5.21
N PRO A 98 6.47 3.89 -5.50
CA PRO A 98 5.51 4.76 -4.84
C PRO A 98 4.06 4.41 -5.20
N GLY A 99 3.12 4.85 -4.36
CA GLY A 99 1.69 4.81 -4.65
C GLY A 99 0.90 3.92 -3.70
N HIS A 100 1.37 2.71 -3.41
CA HIS A 100 0.71 1.85 -2.43
C HIS A 100 0.80 2.47 -1.03
N PHE A 101 2.02 2.75 -0.58
CA PHE A 101 2.33 3.50 0.65
C PHE A 101 3.37 4.59 0.34
N PHE A 102 3.76 5.40 1.33
CA PHE A 102 4.49 6.65 1.11
C PHE A 102 5.79 6.50 0.31
N HIS A 103 6.83 5.89 0.90
CA HIS A 103 8.14 5.67 0.28
C HIS A 103 8.41 4.17 0.12
N MET A 104 7.40 3.43 -0.32
CA MET A 104 7.54 2.00 -0.56
C MET A 104 8.65 1.71 -1.58
N VAL A 105 9.46 0.70 -1.28
CA VAL A 105 10.56 0.24 -2.15
C VAL A 105 10.49 -1.25 -2.43
N GLY A 106 10.99 -1.62 -3.60
CA GLY A 106 11.40 -2.98 -3.94
C GLY A 106 12.91 -3.14 -3.84
N ILE A 107 13.37 -4.39 -3.90
CA ILE A 107 14.80 -4.73 -3.82
C ILE A 107 15.16 -5.65 -4.98
N ARG A 108 16.24 -5.33 -5.69
CA ARG A 108 16.87 -6.22 -6.67
C ARG A 108 18.17 -6.78 -6.12
N THR A 109 18.32 -8.10 -6.18
CA THR A 109 19.51 -8.83 -5.73
C THR A 109 20.54 -9.00 -6.86
N PRO A 110 21.80 -9.36 -6.55
CA PRO A 110 22.84 -9.58 -7.56
C PRO A 110 22.55 -10.69 -8.58
N ASP A 111 21.76 -11.69 -8.19
CA ASP A 111 21.31 -12.80 -9.04
C ASP A 111 19.99 -12.50 -9.79
N ASP A 112 19.63 -11.21 -9.86
CA ASP A 112 18.52 -10.70 -10.65
C ASP A 112 17.11 -11.13 -10.20
N VAL A 113 16.95 -11.28 -8.88
CA VAL A 113 15.64 -11.43 -8.23
C VAL A 113 15.11 -10.06 -7.85
N VAL A 114 13.88 -9.72 -8.27
CA VAL A 114 13.23 -8.45 -7.96
C VAL A 114 12.06 -8.67 -7.00
N PHE A 115 12.23 -8.22 -5.75
CA PHE A 115 11.16 -8.16 -4.76
C PHE A 115 10.32 -6.90 -4.99
N LEU A 116 9.02 -7.08 -5.20
CA LEU A 116 8.10 -6.04 -5.66
C LEU A 116 7.18 -5.48 -4.58
N ALA A 117 7.33 -5.94 -3.33
CA ALA A 117 6.47 -5.53 -2.22
C ALA A 117 4.98 -5.64 -2.61
N ASP A 118 4.20 -4.61 -2.28
CA ASP A 118 2.75 -4.51 -2.50
C ASP A 118 2.41 -3.70 -3.77
N SER A 119 3.36 -3.62 -4.70
CA SER A 119 3.12 -2.93 -5.98
C SER A 119 2.06 -3.62 -6.85
N VAL A 120 1.74 -4.89 -6.57
CA VAL A 120 0.67 -5.65 -7.24
C VAL A 120 -0.07 -6.54 -6.24
N ASN A 121 -1.36 -6.72 -6.47
CA ASN A 121 -2.19 -7.74 -5.81
C ASN A 121 -2.39 -8.93 -6.74
N SER A 122 -2.55 -10.13 -6.17
CA SER A 122 -2.95 -11.31 -6.94
C SER A 122 -4.37 -11.18 -7.50
N GLU A 123 -4.67 -11.90 -8.58
CA GLU A 123 -6.02 -11.98 -9.17
C GLU A 123 -7.08 -12.34 -8.11
N MET A 124 -6.79 -13.35 -7.28
CA MET A 124 -7.68 -13.77 -6.18
C MET A 124 -7.96 -12.62 -5.19
N ILE A 125 -6.96 -11.80 -4.85
CA ILE A 125 -7.15 -10.66 -3.95
C ILE A 125 -8.01 -9.59 -4.62
N LEU A 126 -7.77 -9.30 -5.91
CA LEU A 126 -8.55 -8.33 -6.67
C LEU A 126 -10.02 -8.76 -6.80
N GLU A 127 -10.29 -10.05 -6.96
CA GLU A 127 -11.65 -10.61 -7.00
C GLU A 127 -12.32 -10.60 -5.62
N LYS A 128 -11.58 -10.91 -4.56
CA LYS A 128 -12.15 -11.04 -3.21
C LYS A 128 -12.42 -9.70 -2.54
N TYR A 129 -11.45 -8.79 -2.60
CA TYR A 129 -11.50 -7.53 -1.85
C TYR A 129 -11.97 -6.36 -2.71
N GLN A 130 -11.86 -6.47 -4.03
CA GLN A 130 -12.25 -5.46 -5.03
C GLN A 130 -11.45 -4.16 -4.96
N ILE A 131 -11.27 -3.58 -3.76
CA ILE A 131 -10.55 -2.33 -3.51
C ILE A 131 -9.41 -2.60 -2.53
N SER A 132 -8.18 -2.68 -3.05
CA SER A 132 -6.95 -2.77 -2.26
C SER A 132 -6.49 -1.39 -1.81
N PHE A 133 -5.69 -1.33 -0.74
CA PHE A 133 -5.15 -0.08 -0.21
C PHE A 133 -4.22 0.62 -1.22
N ILE A 134 -4.48 1.91 -1.49
CA ILE A 134 -3.64 2.78 -2.32
C ILE A 134 -3.63 4.20 -1.75
N TYR A 135 -2.45 4.71 -1.42
CA TYR A 135 -2.28 6.08 -0.93
C TYR A 135 -2.29 7.12 -2.05
N ASP A 136 -1.55 6.88 -3.14
CA ASP A 136 -1.45 7.78 -4.30
C ASP A 136 -1.72 6.98 -5.59
N VAL A 137 -2.90 7.21 -6.18
CA VAL A 137 -3.37 6.48 -7.35
C VAL A 137 -2.53 6.80 -8.60
N SER A 138 -2.12 8.05 -8.76
CA SER A 138 -1.29 8.46 -9.90
C SER A 138 0.07 7.76 -9.84
N LYS A 139 0.73 7.81 -8.68
CA LYS A 139 2.02 7.13 -8.48
C LYS A 139 1.91 5.62 -8.54
N TYR A 140 0.81 5.04 -8.10
CA TYR A 140 0.59 3.60 -8.23
C TYR A 140 0.49 3.18 -9.71
N LEU A 141 -0.23 3.92 -10.55
CA LEU A 141 -0.31 3.66 -11.99
C LEU A 141 1.05 3.85 -12.71
N GLU A 142 1.84 4.84 -12.30
CA GLU A 142 3.22 5.02 -12.76
C GLU A 142 4.08 3.80 -12.38
N THR A 143 3.99 3.33 -11.14
CA THR A 143 4.69 2.13 -10.66
C THR A 143 4.30 0.90 -11.47
N LEU A 144 3.00 0.65 -11.68
CA LEU A 144 2.52 -0.47 -12.51
C LEU A 144 3.06 -0.39 -13.94
N SER A 145 3.17 0.81 -14.50
CA SER A 145 3.73 1.02 -15.84
C SER A 145 5.24 0.77 -15.87
N MET A 146 5.96 1.21 -14.84
CA MET A 146 7.41 1.05 -14.71
C MET A 146 7.79 -0.43 -14.53
N ILE A 147 7.12 -1.17 -13.64
CA ILE A 147 7.47 -2.58 -13.39
C ILE A 147 7.28 -3.47 -14.63
N LYS A 148 6.37 -3.10 -15.55
CA LYS A 148 6.21 -3.78 -16.85
C LYS A 148 7.44 -3.68 -17.75
N THR A 149 8.33 -2.72 -17.49
CA THR A 149 9.57 -2.47 -18.25
C THR A 149 10.81 -3.10 -17.62
N ILE A 150 10.73 -3.54 -16.36
CA ILE A 150 11.85 -4.18 -15.68
C ILE A 150 12.07 -5.56 -16.30
N GLN A 151 13.33 -5.89 -16.56
CA GLN A 151 13.79 -7.24 -16.85
C GLN A 151 14.47 -7.81 -15.61
N ALA A 152 14.07 -9.02 -15.23
CA ALA A 152 14.59 -9.77 -14.09
C ALA A 152 14.54 -11.27 -14.39
N GLU A 153 15.36 -12.06 -13.70
CA GLU A 153 15.28 -13.53 -13.75
C GLU A 153 13.98 -14.01 -13.11
N ILE A 154 13.57 -13.36 -12.01
CA ILE A 154 12.33 -13.65 -11.31
C ILE A 154 11.81 -12.45 -10.51
N PHE A 155 10.50 -12.33 -10.42
CA PHE A 155 9.78 -11.34 -9.64
C PHE A 155 9.10 -12.00 -8.44
N VAL A 156 9.22 -11.36 -7.27
CA VAL A 156 8.65 -11.83 -6.00
C VAL A 156 7.73 -10.73 -5.43
N PRO A 157 6.43 -10.76 -5.74
CA PRO A 157 5.43 -9.95 -5.05
C PRO A 157 5.19 -10.43 -3.61
N ALA A 158 4.70 -9.57 -2.73
CA ALA A 158 4.39 -9.96 -1.35
C ALA A 158 3.12 -10.82 -1.23
N HIS A 159 2.12 -10.55 -2.07
CA HIS A 159 0.78 -11.16 -1.99
C HIS A 159 0.32 -11.83 -3.30
N ALA A 160 1.28 -12.26 -4.11
CA ALA A 160 1.04 -13.03 -5.32
C ALA A 160 2.15 -14.08 -5.53
N GLU A 161 1.90 -15.02 -6.43
CA GLU A 161 2.89 -16.03 -6.77
C GLU A 161 4.14 -15.43 -7.41
N VAL A 162 5.27 -16.08 -7.15
CA VAL A 162 6.55 -15.78 -7.78
C VAL A 162 6.43 -16.05 -9.28
N THR A 163 6.89 -15.12 -10.12
CA THR A 163 6.73 -15.21 -11.58
C THR A 163 7.98 -14.75 -12.32
N ARG A 164 8.20 -15.26 -13.53
CA ARG A 164 9.20 -14.76 -14.48
C ARG A 164 8.68 -13.60 -15.33
N ASP A 165 7.36 -13.40 -15.35
CA ASP A 165 6.71 -12.34 -16.09
C ASP A 165 5.65 -11.64 -15.23
N ILE A 166 5.95 -10.41 -14.80
CA ILE A 166 5.05 -9.60 -13.98
C ILE A 166 4.00 -8.86 -14.82
N ARG A 167 4.19 -8.74 -16.13
CA ARG A 167 3.38 -7.85 -16.99
C ARG A 167 1.89 -8.19 -16.97
N PRO A 168 1.47 -9.47 -17.04
CA PRO A 168 0.04 -9.81 -16.98
C PRO A 168 -0.61 -9.36 -15.67
N LEU A 169 0.08 -9.55 -14.54
CA LEU A 169 -0.44 -9.19 -13.22
C LEU A 169 -0.48 -7.68 -13.01
N ALA A 170 0.56 -6.97 -13.46
CA ALA A 170 0.60 -5.51 -13.43
C ALA A 170 -0.54 -4.91 -14.28
N GLU A 171 -0.82 -5.50 -15.45
CA GLU A 171 -1.91 -5.07 -16.32
C GLU A 171 -3.29 -5.36 -15.72
N LEU A 172 -3.46 -6.49 -15.02
CA LEU A 172 -4.68 -6.81 -14.30
C LEU A 172 -4.96 -5.79 -13.19
N ASN A 173 -3.94 -5.45 -12.40
CA ASN A 173 -4.05 -4.41 -11.36
C ASN A 173 -4.41 -3.06 -12.00
N TYR A 174 -3.73 -2.67 -13.08
CA TYR A 174 -4.00 -1.42 -13.80
C TYR A 174 -5.48 -1.32 -14.22
N LYS A 175 -6.00 -2.37 -14.87
CA LYS A 175 -7.41 -2.44 -15.28
C LYS A 175 -8.36 -2.31 -14.09
N LYS A 176 -8.02 -2.93 -12.96
CA LYS A 176 -8.85 -2.83 -11.76
C LYS A 176 -8.92 -1.40 -11.22
N ILE A 177 -7.80 -0.67 -11.22
CA ILE A 177 -7.78 0.74 -10.80
C ILE A 177 -8.66 1.59 -11.71
N MET A 178 -8.58 1.36 -13.03
CA MET A 178 -9.41 2.08 -13.99
C MET A 178 -10.90 1.77 -13.83
N GLU A 179 -11.28 0.51 -13.61
CA GLU A 179 -12.66 0.09 -13.35
C GLU A 179 -13.25 0.79 -12.10
N ILE A 180 -12.49 0.82 -11.00
CA ILE A 180 -12.91 1.51 -9.76
C ILE A 180 -13.06 3.02 -10.02
N SER A 181 -12.15 3.61 -10.79
CA SER A 181 -12.21 5.03 -11.14
C SER A 181 -13.49 5.38 -11.91
N GLU A 182 -13.88 4.53 -12.87
CA GLU A 182 -15.11 4.69 -13.66
C GLU A 182 -16.35 4.52 -12.76
N LYS A 183 -16.33 3.56 -11.84
CA LYS A 183 -17.40 3.36 -10.87
C LYS A 183 -17.60 4.58 -9.96
N ILE A 184 -16.51 5.19 -9.49
CA ILE A 184 -16.57 6.42 -8.66
C ILE A 184 -17.19 7.57 -9.46
N LEU A 185 -16.78 7.75 -10.73
CA LEU A 185 -17.36 8.78 -11.61
C LEU A 185 -18.85 8.55 -11.87
N GLU A 186 -19.27 7.29 -12.06
CA GLU A 186 -20.68 6.92 -12.19
C GLU A 186 -21.49 7.28 -10.94
N ILE A 187 -20.97 6.93 -9.76
CA ILE A 187 -21.59 7.25 -8.46
C ILE A 187 -21.72 8.76 -8.27
N CYS A 188 -20.69 9.51 -8.65
CA CYS A 188 -20.63 10.97 -8.48
C CYS A 188 -21.34 11.75 -9.61
N ARG A 189 -22.19 11.13 -10.44
CA ARG A 189 -23.00 11.88 -11.44
C ARG A 189 -23.86 12.96 -10.79
N GLN A 190 -24.34 12.70 -9.60
CA GLN A 190 -24.98 13.68 -8.72
C GLN A 190 -24.01 14.06 -7.60
N PRO A 191 -24.12 15.28 -7.04
CA PRO A 191 -23.25 15.68 -5.94
C PRO A 191 -23.49 14.84 -4.69
N LEU A 192 -22.43 14.20 -4.18
CA LEU A 192 -22.50 13.34 -3.00
C LEU A 192 -21.41 13.67 -1.99
N CYS A 193 -21.72 13.52 -0.70
CA CYS A 193 -20.70 13.57 0.34
C CYS A 193 -19.91 12.26 0.39
N PHE A 194 -18.76 12.29 1.06
CA PHE A 194 -17.87 11.12 1.14
C PHE A 194 -18.56 9.86 1.69
N GLU A 195 -19.34 9.98 2.76
CA GLU A 195 -20.03 8.84 3.39
C GLU A 195 -21.00 8.14 2.43
N ASP A 196 -21.74 8.91 1.63
CA ASP A 196 -22.65 8.35 0.62
C ASP A 196 -21.88 7.66 -0.52
N ILE A 197 -20.73 8.21 -0.92
CA ILE A 197 -19.87 7.61 -1.95
C ILE A 197 -19.31 6.28 -1.44
N LEU A 198 -18.77 6.27 -0.23
CA LEU A 198 -18.22 5.07 0.40
C LEU A 198 -19.29 3.99 0.54
N GLN A 199 -20.49 4.35 1.01
CA GLN A 199 -21.62 3.42 1.11
C GLN A 199 -21.98 2.81 -0.26
N LYS A 200 -22.08 3.63 -1.30
CA LYS A 200 -22.42 3.17 -2.67
C LYS A 200 -21.34 2.27 -3.26
N ILE A 201 -20.06 2.56 -2.98
CA ILE A 201 -18.94 1.71 -3.37
C ILE A 201 -19.04 0.33 -2.72
N PHE A 202 -19.29 0.27 -1.41
CA PHE A 202 -19.47 -1.00 -0.70
C PHE A 202 -20.66 -1.80 -1.24
N ALA A 203 -21.78 -1.12 -1.52
CA ALA A 203 -22.96 -1.77 -2.11
C ALA A 203 -22.67 -2.31 -3.53
N ALA A 204 -21.97 -1.55 -4.37
CA ALA A 204 -21.65 -1.95 -5.74
C ALA A 204 -20.72 -3.18 -5.80
N TYR A 205 -19.77 -3.26 -4.88
CA TYR A 205 -18.79 -4.36 -4.79
C TYR A 205 -19.18 -5.45 -3.79
N GLN A 206 -20.38 -5.38 -3.20
CA GLN A 206 -20.89 -6.34 -2.21
C GLN A 206 -19.93 -6.55 -1.01
N LEU A 207 -19.31 -5.46 -0.57
CA LEU A 207 -18.38 -5.45 0.56
C LEU A 207 -19.12 -5.23 1.88
N THR A 208 -18.56 -5.78 2.95
CA THR A 208 -19.07 -5.59 4.32
C THR A 208 -18.27 -4.50 5.03
N MET A 209 -18.95 -3.49 5.55
CA MET A 209 -18.33 -2.42 6.32
C MET A 209 -17.93 -2.91 7.73
N THR A 210 -16.66 -2.72 8.07
CA THR A 210 -16.10 -2.88 9.42
C THR A 210 -15.26 -1.64 9.75
N PHE A 211 -14.72 -1.50 10.97
CA PHE A 211 -13.82 -0.39 11.29
C PHE A 211 -12.57 -0.40 10.40
N GLU A 212 -11.98 -1.57 10.18
CA GLU A 212 -10.79 -1.74 9.33
C GLU A 212 -11.10 -1.40 7.87
N GLN A 213 -12.24 -1.88 7.35
CA GLN A 213 -12.66 -1.58 5.99
C GLN A 213 -13.02 -0.09 5.81
N TYR A 214 -13.64 0.53 6.82
CA TYR A 214 -13.94 1.96 6.81
C TYR A 214 -12.68 2.80 6.66
N VAL A 215 -11.59 2.45 7.36
CA VAL A 215 -10.33 3.21 7.26
C VAL A 215 -9.49 2.82 6.04
N LEU A 216 -9.38 1.55 5.68
CA LEU A 216 -8.55 1.10 4.55
C LEU A 216 -9.18 1.45 3.20
N VAL A 217 -10.42 1.02 2.97
CA VAL A 217 -11.13 1.33 1.72
C VAL A 217 -11.53 2.80 1.72
N GLY A 218 -11.93 3.36 2.86
CA GLY A 218 -12.24 4.79 2.94
C GLY A 218 -11.05 5.68 2.60
N SER A 219 -9.86 5.40 3.14
CA SER A 219 -8.64 6.12 2.77
C SER A 219 -8.36 6.01 1.26
N THR A 220 -8.44 4.79 0.72
CA THR A 220 -8.25 4.55 -0.72
C THR A 220 -9.25 5.33 -1.59
N VAL A 221 -10.53 5.33 -1.22
CA VAL A 221 -11.57 6.11 -1.94
C VAL A 221 -11.27 7.60 -1.88
N ARG A 222 -10.75 8.14 -0.76
CA ARG A 222 -10.28 9.54 -0.70
C ARG A 222 -9.12 9.80 -1.65
N SER A 223 -8.19 8.86 -1.80
CA SER A 223 -7.09 8.94 -2.77
C SER A 223 -7.62 9.00 -4.20
N TYR A 224 -8.59 8.16 -4.57
CA TYR A 224 -9.26 8.22 -5.87
C TYR A 224 -9.97 9.55 -6.10
N LEU A 225 -10.73 10.05 -5.12
CA LEU A 225 -11.45 11.32 -5.26
C LEU A 225 -10.47 12.48 -5.48
N SER A 226 -9.35 12.49 -4.76
CA SER A 226 -8.30 13.51 -4.91
C SER A 226 -7.65 13.43 -6.30
N TRP A 227 -7.20 12.24 -6.70
CA TRP A 227 -6.60 12.01 -8.02
C TRP A 227 -7.55 12.39 -9.16
N LEU A 228 -8.80 11.92 -9.13
CA LEU A 228 -9.80 12.23 -10.16
C LEU A 228 -10.14 13.72 -10.24
N LYS A 229 -10.05 14.45 -9.12
CA LYS A 229 -10.24 15.90 -9.09
C LYS A 229 -9.03 16.62 -9.71
N ASP A 230 -7.82 16.18 -9.42
CA ASP A 230 -6.59 16.77 -9.97
C ASP A 230 -6.48 16.52 -11.48
N GLU A 231 -6.93 15.35 -11.94
CA GLU A 231 -7.15 15.03 -13.37
C GLU A 231 -8.32 15.78 -14.01
N GLY A 232 -9.04 16.59 -13.22
CA GLY A 232 -10.15 17.40 -13.69
C GLY A 232 -11.40 16.60 -14.09
N LYS A 233 -11.55 15.34 -13.65
CA LYS A 233 -12.73 14.50 -13.90
C LYS A 233 -13.82 14.68 -12.84
N LEU A 234 -13.44 15.06 -11.62
CA LEU A 234 -14.34 15.48 -10.54
C LEU A 234 -14.22 16.98 -10.25
N ASN A 235 -15.33 17.56 -9.79
CA ASN A 235 -15.42 18.87 -9.17
C ASN A 235 -15.88 18.73 -7.71
N VAL A 236 -15.65 19.78 -6.93
CA VAL A 236 -16.13 19.90 -5.55
C VAL A 236 -17.03 21.11 -5.41
N GLN A 237 -18.08 20.98 -4.60
CA GLN A 237 -18.91 22.09 -4.16
C GLN A 237 -19.11 22.03 -2.65
N PHE A 238 -19.22 23.21 -2.03
CA PHE A 238 -19.51 23.35 -0.61
C PHE A 238 -20.95 23.86 -0.46
N LYS A 239 -21.83 23.03 0.10
CA LYS A 239 -23.24 23.38 0.31
C LYS A 239 -23.67 22.96 1.71
N GLU A 240 -24.25 23.89 2.46
CA GLU A 240 -24.73 23.64 3.84
C GLU A 240 -23.62 23.01 4.71
N ASN A 241 -22.39 23.54 4.61
CA ASN A 241 -21.19 23.05 5.30
C ASN A 241 -20.78 21.60 4.98
N ARG A 242 -21.20 21.07 3.83
CA ARG A 242 -20.80 19.75 3.32
C ARG A 242 -19.91 19.89 2.08
N LEU A 243 -18.81 19.16 2.06
CA LEU A 243 -18.00 18.93 0.85
C LEU A 243 -18.70 17.85 0.00
N LEU A 244 -19.10 18.21 -1.21
CA LEU A 244 -19.76 17.32 -2.15
C LEU A 244 -18.91 17.15 -3.41
N TRP A 245 -18.76 15.92 -3.86
CA TRP A 245 -18.04 15.55 -5.08
C TRP A 245 -19.03 15.30 -6.21
N GLN A 246 -18.69 15.78 -7.40
CA GLN A 246 -19.50 15.58 -8.60
C GLN A 246 -18.61 15.36 -9.83
N ALA A 247 -18.94 14.38 -10.65
CA ALA A 247 -18.32 14.18 -11.95
C ALA A 247 -18.59 15.38 -12.86
N LYS A 248 -17.58 15.83 -13.60
CA LYS A 248 -17.81 16.82 -14.66
C LYS A 248 -18.72 16.20 -15.71
N SER A 249 -19.81 16.88 -16.02
CA SER A 249 -20.57 16.61 -17.25
C SER A 249 -19.60 16.72 -18.42
N GLY A 250 -19.55 15.70 -19.29
CA GLY A 250 -18.71 15.74 -20.48
C GLY A 250 -18.98 17.03 -21.25
N SER A 251 -17.92 17.78 -21.56
CA SER A 251 -17.93 18.87 -22.53
C SER A 251 -18.13 18.31 -23.93
#